data_AF-A0A7W1LL80-F1
#
_entry.id   AF-A0A7W1LL80-F1
#
_cell.length_a   1.000
_cell.length_b   1.000
_cell.length_c   1.000
_cell.angle_alpha   90.00
_cell.angle_beta   90.00
_cell.angle_gamma   90.00
#
_symmetry.space_group_name_H-M   'P 1'
#
loop_
_entity.id
_entity.type
_entity.pdbx_description
1 polymer ?
#
loop_
_entity_poly.entity_id
_entity_poly.type
_entity_poly.pdbx_seq_one_letter_code
_entity_poly.pdbx_strand_id
1 'polypeptide(L)' 'MPKVVSATERAEPTYPITSVGNTLRLLLLFRERKAIRLSYASYYMGVANSTVHRLLAMLVHYGLPSRTLARR' A
#
# COMPACT_ATOMS: atom_id res chain seq x y z
N MET A 1 19.31 23.19 -3.73
CA MET A 1 18.65 23.11 -2.41
C MET A 1 17.53 22.10 -2.49
N PRO A 2 17.48 21.04 -1.66
CA PRO A 2 16.31 20.17 -1.65
C PRO A 2 15.12 20.95 -1.06
N LYS A 3 14.03 21.04 -1.82
CA LYS A 3 12.80 21.74 -1.41
C LYS A 3 12.19 20.96 -0.25
N VAL A 4 12.21 21.55 0.94
CA VAL A 4 11.55 21.01 2.12
C VAL A 4 10.04 21.02 1.83
N VAL A 5 9.48 19.84 1.60
CA VAL A 5 8.04 19.66 1.42
C VAL A 5 7.35 19.90 2.76
N SER A 6 6.63 21.02 2.87
CA SER A 6 5.88 21.38 4.06
C SER A 6 4.65 20.48 4.18
N ALA A 7 4.45 19.90 5.37
CA ALA A 7 3.50 18.81 5.65
C ALA A 7 2.00 19.15 5.49
N THR A 8 1.66 20.36 5.04
CA THR A 8 0.27 20.87 5.01
C THR A 8 -0.36 20.80 3.61
N GLU A 9 0.42 20.74 2.54
CA GLU A 9 -0.10 20.44 1.20
C GLU A 9 0.20 18.98 0.89
N ARG A 10 -0.82 18.15 0.75
CA ARG A 10 -0.69 16.82 0.12
C ARG A 10 -0.44 17.02 -1.39
N ALA A 11 0.67 17.65 -1.74
CA ALA A 11 1.10 17.79 -3.12
C ALA A 11 1.47 16.40 -3.63
N GLU A 12 0.94 16.05 -4.79
CA GLU A 12 1.35 14.81 -5.46
C GLU A 12 2.86 14.87 -5.73
N PRO A 13 3.61 13.77 -5.51
CA PRO A 13 5.04 13.75 -5.78
C PRO A 13 5.30 14.16 -7.23
N THR A 14 6.39 14.91 -7.48
CA THR A 14 6.79 15.36 -8.82
C THR A 14 6.91 14.20 -9.82
N TYR A 15 7.23 13.00 -9.34
CA TYR A 15 7.27 11.77 -10.11
C TYR A 15 6.54 10.65 -9.36
N PRO A 16 5.23 10.48 -9.58
CA PRO A 16 4.46 9.45 -8.89
C PRO A 16 4.89 8.07 -9.40
N ILE A 17 5.39 7.23 -8.49
CA ILE A 17 5.66 5.82 -8.77
C ILE A 17 4.46 5.02 -8.30
N THR A 18 3.65 4.54 -9.24
CA THR A 18 2.37 3.86 -8.96
C THR A 18 2.52 2.68 -7.99
N SER A 19 3.57 1.88 -8.14
CA SER A 19 3.84 0.76 -7.22
C SER A 19 4.11 1.22 -5.80
N VAL A 20 4.91 2.27 -5.61
CA VAL A 20 5.21 2.86 -4.29
C VAL A 20 3.94 3.45 -3.68
N GLY A 21 3.16 4.22 -4.45
CA GLY A 21 1.89 4.78 -3.99
C GLY A 21 0.91 3.69 -3.53
N ASN A 22 0.81 2.60 -4.28
CA ASN A 22 -0.01 1.46 -3.93
C ASN A 22 0.49 0.75 -2.65
N THR A 23 1.80 0.54 -2.51
CA THR A 23 2.40 -0.03 -1.29
C THR A 23 2.09 0.83 -0.07
N LEU A 24 2.24 2.15 -0.16
CA LEU A 24 1.96 3.08 0.93
C LEU A 24 0.46 3.07 1.31
N ARG A 25 -0.44 3.06 0.32
CA ARG A 25 -1.88 2.92 0.58
C ARG A 25 -2.21 1.61 1.30
N LEU A 26 -1.57 0.50 0.92
CA LEU A 26 -1.75 -0.80 1.55
C LEU A 26 -1.26 -0.80 3.01
N LEU A 27 -0.12 -0.16 3.30
CA LEU A 27 0.38 0.03 4.67
C LEU A 27 -0.54 0.90 5.52
N LEU A 28 -1.07 1.98 4.97
CA LEU A 28 -2.04 2.83 5.65
C LEU A 28 -3.32 2.06 5.98
N LEU A 29 -3.77 1.18 5.08
CA LEU A 29 -4.90 0.30 5.34
C LEU A 29 -4.63 -0.70 6.47
N PHE A 30 -3.40 -1.24 6.56
CA PHE A 30 -2.99 -2.09 7.68
C PHE A 30 -2.92 -1.35 9.02
N ARG A 31 -2.62 -0.05 9.00
CA ARG A 31 -2.64 0.80 10.21
C ARG A 31 -4.05 0.88 10.82
N GLU A 32 -5.06 0.95 9.97
CA GLU A 32 -6.47 1.00 10.39
C GLU A 32 -7.03 -0.38 10.73
N ARG A 33 -6.57 -1.42 10.03
CA ARG A 33 -7.07 -2.80 10.14
C ARG A 33 -5.92 -3.79 10.28
N LYS A 34 -5.81 -4.42 11.46
CA LYS A 34 -4.77 -5.43 11.75
C LYS A 34 -4.80 -6.67 10.83
N ALA A 35 -5.89 -6.90 10.11
CA ALA A 35 -6.00 -7.93 9.09
C ALA A 35 -7.02 -7.52 8.04
N ILE A 36 -6.74 -7.82 6.77
CA ILE A 36 -7.63 -7.51 5.64
C ILE A 36 -7.74 -8.72 4.70
N ARG A 37 -8.90 -8.90 4.06
CA ARG A 37 -9.05 -9.89 2.99
C ARG A 37 -8.33 -9.37 1.74
N LEU A 38 -7.61 -10.24 1.03
CA LEU A 38 -6.89 -9.87 -0.20
C LEU A 38 -7.84 -9.24 -1.24
N SER A 39 -9.03 -9.82 -1.40
CA SER A 39 -10.05 -9.31 -2.33
C SER A 39 -10.57 -7.93 -1.94
N TYR A 40 -10.63 -7.63 -0.64
CA TYR A 40 -11.01 -6.29 -0.17
C TYR A 40 -9.91 -5.28 -0.50
N ALA A 41 -8.64 -5.63 -0.29
CA ALA A 41 -7.51 -4.77 -0.65
C ALA A 41 -7.48 -4.49 -2.16
N SER A 42 -7.70 -5.51 -2.98
CA SER A 42 -7.79 -5.38 -4.45
C SER A 42 -8.93 -4.43 -4.87
N TYR A 43 -10.13 -4.61 -4.31
CA TYR A 43 -11.27 -3.72 -4.55
C TYR A 43 -10.99 -2.28 -4.09
N TYR A 44 -10.49 -2.10 -2.87
CA TYR A 44 -10.19 -0.80 -2.29
C TYR A 44 -9.12 -0.02 -3.07
N MET A 45 -8.12 -0.73 -3.59
CA MET A 45 -7.02 -0.13 -4.33
C MET A 45 -7.30 0.02 -5.84
N GLY A 46 -8.38 -0.59 -6.35
CA GLY A 46 -8.70 -0.58 -7.78
C GLY A 46 -7.67 -1.33 -8.65
N VAL A 47 -6.98 -2.33 -8.08
CA VAL A 47 -5.95 -3.11 -8.80
C VAL A 47 -6.25 -4.61 -8.74
N ALA A 48 -5.72 -5.38 -9.69
CA ALA A 48 -5.88 -6.84 -9.71
C ALA A 48 -5.29 -7.52 -8.46
N ASN A 49 -5.87 -8.68 -8.07
CA ASN A 49 -5.37 -9.48 -6.94
C ASN A 49 -3.88 -9.85 -7.07
N SER A 50 -3.39 -10.15 -8.28
CA SER A 50 -1.97 -10.45 -8.54
C SER A 50 -1.05 -9.26 -8.26
N THR A 51 -1.53 -8.04 -8.41
CA THR A 51 -0.79 -6.82 -8.04
C THR A 51 -0.72 -6.70 -6.53
N VAL A 52 -1.84 -6.81 -5.82
CA VAL A 52 -1.82 -6.76 -4.34
C VAL A 52 -0.94 -7.86 -3.76
N HIS A 53 -0.99 -9.07 -4.32
CA HIS A 53 -0.14 -10.19 -3.90
C HIS A 53 1.35 -9.87 -4.05
N ARG A 54 1.78 -9.29 -5.17
CA ARG A 54 3.18 -8.87 -5.38
C ARG A 54 3.61 -7.77 -4.41
N LEU A 55 2.73 -6.80 -4.13
CA LEU A 55 3.03 -5.75 -3.14
C LEU A 55 3.17 -6.34 -1.74
N LEU A 56 2.29 -7.26 -1.34
CA LEU A 56 2.39 -7.97 -0.07
C LEU A 56 3.68 -8.79 0.03
N ALA A 57 4.07 -9.49 -1.04
CA ALA A 57 5.33 -10.22 -1.07
C ALA A 57 6.53 -9.30 -0.85
N MET A 58 6.54 -8.10 -1.46
CA MET A 58 7.58 -7.10 -1.21
C MET A 58 7.56 -6.60 0.24
N LEU A 59 6.39 -6.30 0.79
CA LEU A 59 6.28 -5.90 2.20
C LEU A 59 6.86 -6.98 3.13
N VAL A 60 6.51 -8.25 2.92
CA VAL A 60 7.05 -9.38 3.69
C VAL A 60 8.56 -9.47 3.54
N HIS A 61 9.08 -9.33 2.32
CA HIS A 61 10.52 -9.38 2.06
C HIS A 61 11.28 -8.32 2.87
N TYR A 62 10.70 -7.13 3.07
CA TYR A 62 11.27 -6.06 3.90
C TYR A 62 10.93 -6.16 5.40
N GLY A 63 10.30 -7.25 5.86
CA GLY A 63 9.93 -7.44 7.26
C GLY A 63 8.72 -6.62 7.72
N LEU A 64 7.92 -6.11 6.78
CA LEU A 64 6.73 -5.31 7.07
C LEU A 64 5.49 -6.22 7.29
N PRO A 65 4.50 -5.77 8.08
CA PRO A 65 3.31 -6.55 8.38
C PRO A 65 2.46 -6.82 7.14
N SER A 66 1.97 -8.05 6.99
CA SER A 66 1.29 -8.54 5.78
C SER A 66 0.04 -9.38 6.06
N ARG A 67 -0.58 -9.23 7.24
CA ARG A 67 -1.62 -10.14 7.71
C ARG A 67 -2.86 -10.11 6.81
N THR A 68 -2.98 -11.13 5.96
CA THR A 68 -4.16 -11.35 5.13
C THR A 68 -5.07 -12.42 5.72
N LEU A 69 -6.37 -12.24 5.55
CA LEU A 69 -7.35 -13.27 5.86
C LEU A 69 -7.52 -14.16 4.63
N ALA A 70 -7.27 -15.46 4.78
CA ALA A 70 -7.53 -16.44 3.73
C ALA A 70 -9.03 -16.49 3.41
N ARG A 71 -9.37 -16.66 2.13
CA ARG A 71 -10.74 -17.01 1.73
C ARG A 71 -11.04 -18.42 2.29
N ARG A 72 -12.01 -18.51 3.21
CA ARG A 72 -12.84 -19.72 3.28
C ARG A 72 -13.77 -19.72 2.07
#